data_AF-A0A453E4U7-F1
#
_entry.id   AF-A0A453E4U7-F1
#
_cell.length_a   1.000
_cell.length_b   1.000
_cell.length_c   1.000
_cell.angle_alpha   90.00
_cell.angle_beta   90.00
_cell.angle_gamma   90.00
#
_symmetry.space_group_name_H-M   'P 1'
#
loop_
_entity.id
_entity.type
_entity.pdbx_description
1 polymer ?
#
loop_
_entity_poly.entity_id
_entity_poly.type
_entity_poly.pdbx_seq_one_letter_code
_entity_poly.pdbx_strand_id
1 'polypeptide(L)'
;QPVFGSDKAVLLRFSSQVGEWVSKSVTYPLLARLHNHDGVVSCYGRLWWVDLSWSLVTCDPFADDPVLTRVKLPEGTALKYRVAWGLLDKHRCVGVSAGKLRFVDMYRNRNSNGAAQISVWTLADYPPYSTEWMLECEATFAEICNDATYREVFSVERPKHSRLSEQQTIRHRPNRPSRSI
;
A
#
# COMPACT_ATOMS: atom_id res chain seq x y z
N GLN A 1 2.95 5.72 19.87
CA GLN A 1 4.33 5.21 20.02
C GLN A 1 4.39 4.24 21.19
N PRO A 2 4.85 2.99 21.00
CA PRO A 2 5.02 2.04 22.10
C PRO A 2 6.13 2.50 23.07
N VAL A 3 5.97 2.24 24.36
CA VAL A 3 7.02 2.46 25.37
C VAL A 3 7.83 1.15 25.51
N PHE A 4 9.15 1.23 25.31
CA PHE A 4 10.01 0.04 25.33
C PHE A 4 9.95 -0.68 26.69
N GLY A 5 9.69 -1.99 26.68
CA GLY A 5 9.61 -2.79 27.90
C GLY A 5 8.32 -2.62 28.72
N SER A 6 7.29 -1.96 28.18
CA SER A 6 6.02 -1.70 28.84
C SER A 6 4.83 -2.20 28.01
N ASP A 7 3.72 -2.47 28.69
CA ASP A 7 2.40 -2.69 28.08
C ASP A 7 1.70 -1.37 27.71
N LYS A 8 2.42 -0.24 27.68
CA LYS A 8 1.87 1.09 27.38
C LYS A 8 2.38 1.65 26.08
N ALA A 9 1.54 2.47 25.47
CA ALA A 9 1.87 3.31 24.34
C ALA A 9 1.34 4.73 24.58
N VAL A 10 1.94 5.70 23.91
CA VAL A 10 1.44 7.08 23.88
C VAL A 10 0.71 7.31 22.56
N LEU A 11 -0.55 7.71 22.65
CA LEU A 11 -1.33 8.24 21.53
C LEU A 11 -1.19 9.76 21.53
N LEU A 12 -0.62 10.31 20.44
CA LEU A 12 -0.55 11.75 20.22
C LEU A 12 -1.73 12.18 19.35
N ARG A 13 -2.44 13.23 19.80
CA ARG A 13 -3.57 13.83 19.07
C ARG A 13 -3.39 15.33 19.03
N PHE A 14 -3.54 15.93 17.86
CA PHE A 14 -3.62 17.38 17.76
C PHE A 14 -5.04 17.84 18.15
N SER A 15 -5.14 18.72 19.14
CA SER A 15 -6.41 19.32 19.54
C SER A 15 -6.53 20.71 18.92
N SER A 16 -7.46 20.88 17.99
CA SER A 16 -7.74 22.18 17.37
C SER A 16 -8.36 23.18 18.34
N GLN A 17 -9.02 22.72 19.42
CA GLN A 17 -9.63 23.59 20.42
C GLN A 17 -8.58 24.37 21.23
N VAL A 18 -7.47 23.71 21.57
CA VAL A 18 -6.37 24.33 22.33
C VAL A 18 -5.17 24.68 21.46
N GLY A 19 -5.11 24.19 20.22
CA GLY A 19 -4.01 24.44 19.28
C GLY A 19 -2.73 23.64 19.58
N GLU A 20 -2.82 22.57 20.37
CA GLU A 20 -1.67 21.83 20.90
C GLU A 20 -1.75 20.32 20.66
N TRP A 21 -0.59 19.66 20.70
CA TRP A 21 -0.49 18.21 20.72
C TRP A 21 -0.76 17.69 22.13
N VAL A 22 -1.82 16.90 22.29
CA VAL A 22 -2.19 16.24 23.54
C VAL A 22 -1.72 14.79 23.49
N SER A 23 -1.06 14.36 24.57
CA SER A 23 -0.60 12.98 24.74
C SER A 23 -1.53 12.22 25.67
N LYS A 24 -1.91 11.00 25.30
CA LYS A 24 -2.65 10.08 26.17
C LYS A 24 -1.93 8.74 26.27
N SER A 25 -1.74 8.26 27.49
CA SER A 25 -1.24 6.90 27.74
C SER A 25 -2.37 5.90 27.50
N VAL A 26 -2.08 4.84 26.74
CA VAL A 26 -3.02 3.77 26.39
C VAL A 26 -2.34 2.42 26.57
N THR A 27 -3.13 1.39 26.88
CA THR A 27 -2.62 0.02 26.93
C THR A 27 -2.30 -0.46 25.52
N TYR A 28 -1.10 -0.99 25.34
CA TYR A 28 -0.55 -1.45 24.09
C TYR A 28 -0.72 -2.97 23.95
N PRO A 29 -1.46 -3.44 22.93
CA PRO A 29 -1.85 -4.85 22.84
C PRO A 29 -0.73 -5.77 22.32
N LEU A 30 0.46 -5.23 22.01
CA LEU A 30 1.57 -5.98 21.41
C LEU A 30 2.76 -6.07 22.37
N LEU A 31 2.87 -7.19 23.10
CA LEU A 31 4.01 -7.47 23.97
C LEU A 31 5.14 -8.27 23.27
N ALA A 32 4.90 -8.78 22.06
CA ALA A 32 5.74 -9.82 21.46
C ALA A 32 6.89 -9.30 20.57
N ARG A 33 6.75 -8.14 19.92
CA ARG A 33 7.79 -7.55 19.06
C ARG A 33 7.54 -6.07 18.80
N LEU A 34 8.63 -5.33 18.50
CA LEU A 34 8.54 -3.98 17.97
C LEU A 34 7.68 -3.99 16.71
N HIS A 35 6.68 -3.11 16.68
CA HIS A 35 5.82 -2.92 15.54
C HIS A 35 6.57 -2.11 14.49
N ASN A 36 6.59 -2.60 13.25
CA ASN A 36 7.18 -1.85 12.16
C ASN A 36 6.36 -0.58 11.88
N HIS A 37 7.04 0.45 11.38
CA HIS A 37 6.42 1.73 11.03
C HIS A 37 6.11 1.73 9.53
N ASP A 38 5.34 0.75 9.05
CA ASP A 38 5.08 0.59 7.61
C ASP A 38 4.01 1.56 7.09
N GLY A 39 3.30 2.24 7.99
CA GLY A 39 2.38 3.33 7.65
C GLY A 39 1.23 3.48 8.63
N VAL A 40 0.39 4.48 8.38
CA VAL A 40 -0.87 4.69 9.09
C VAL A 40 -1.96 5.02 8.08
N VAL A 41 -3.12 4.37 8.20
CA VAL A 41 -4.31 4.69 7.39
C VAL A 41 -5.50 5.06 8.28
N SER A 42 -6.38 5.91 7.77
CA SER A 42 -7.63 6.27 8.41
C SER A 42 -8.78 5.60 7.67
N CYS A 43 -9.62 4.85 8.39
CA CYS A 43 -10.76 4.15 7.82
C CYS A 43 -11.82 3.96 8.90
N TYR A 44 -13.08 4.25 8.56
CA TYR A 44 -14.24 3.99 9.42
C TYR A 44 -14.13 4.60 10.83
N GLY A 45 -13.72 5.87 10.91
CA GLY A 45 -13.56 6.58 12.19
C GLY A 45 -12.38 6.11 13.04
N ARG A 46 -11.52 5.25 12.51
CA ARG A 46 -10.38 4.67 13.23
C ARG A 46 -9.05 4.98 12.55
N LEU A 47 -8.00 5.05 13.35
CA LEU A 47 -6.61 5.01 12.87
C LEU A 47 -6.13 3.57 12.85
N TRP A 48 -5.29 3.24 11.87
CA TRP A 48 -4.74 1.91 11.66
C TRP A 48 -3.24 2.02 11.45
N TRP A 49 -2.46 1.67 12.47
CA TRP A 49 -1.02 1.53 12.37
C TRP A 49 -0.71 0.18 11.73
N VAL A 50 0.05 0.20 10.64
CA VAL A 50 0.31 -0.97 9.81
C VAL A 50 1.68 -1.55 10.13
N ASP A 51 1.72 -2.86 10.35
CA ASP A 51 2.92 -3.68 10.25
C ASP A 51 2.66 -4.82 9.25
N LEU A 52 3.21 -4.63 8.04
CA LEU A 52 3.03 -5.49 6.86
C LEU A 52 3.57 -6.91 7.09
N SER A 53 4.30 -7.12 8.18
CA SER A 53 4.82 -8.43 8.52
C SER A 53 3.83 -9.31 9.29
N TRP A 54 2.81 -8.79 9.99
CA TRP A 54 1.95 -9.67 10.81
C TRP A 54 0.63 -9.11 11.34
N SER A 55 0.48 -7.80 11.51
CA SER A 55 -0.73 -7.25 12.12
C SER A 55 -0.88 -5.76 11.91
N LEU A 56 -2.08 -5.28 12.15
CA LEU A 56 -2.41 -3.89 12.32
C LEU A 56 -2.78 -3.64 13.79
N VAL A 57 -2.59 -2.41 14.23
CA VAL A 57 -3.15 -1.90 15.49
C VAL A 57 -4.12 -0.79 15.14
N THR A 58 -5.28 -0.77 15.80
CA THR A 58 -6.30 0.25 15.56
C THR A 58 -6.92 0.79 16.84
N CYS A 59 -7.37 2.03 16.82
CA CYS A 59 -8.30 2.57 17.81
C CYS A 59 -9.18 3.66 17.18
N ASP A 60 -10.27 3.99 17.87
CA ASP A 60 -10.94 5.27 17.68
C ASP A 60 -10.07 6.36 18.34
N PRO A 61 -9.48 7.27 17.56
CA PRO A 61 -8.62 8.30 18.11
C PRO A 61 -9.43 9.40 18.81
N PHE A 62 -10.76 9.48 18.69
CA PHE A 62 -11.58 10.54 19.30
C PHE A 62 -12.33 10.08 20.55
N ALA A 63 -12.38 8.78 20.83
CA ALA A 63 -12.94 8.25 22.07
C ALA A 63 -12.32 8.92 23.30
N ASP A 64 -13.15 9.11 24.34
CA ASP A 64 -12.69 9.59 25.65
C ASP A 64 -11.65 8.63 26.22
N ASP A 65 -11.86 7.32 26.06
CA ASP A 65 -10.90 6.27 26.37
C ASP A 65 -10.53 5.40 25.16
N PRO A 66 -9.48 5.78 24.40
CA PRO A 66 -9.05 5.02 23.23
C PRO A 66 -8.50 3.65 23.61
N VAL A 67 -9.16 2.60 23.11
CA VAL A 67 -8.70 1.21 23.25
C VAL A 67 -7.96 0.79 21.98
N LEU A 68 -6.69 0.43 22.13
CA LEU A 68 -5.91 -0.17 21.05
C LEU A 68 -6.28 -1.65 20.88
N THR A 69 -6.71 -2.01 19.68
CA THR A 69 -7.03 -3.39 19.28
C THR A 69 -6.04 -3.87 18.24
N ARG A 70 -5.52 -5.08 18.42
CA ARG A 70 -4.71 -5.74 17.40
C ARG A 70 -5.61 -6.50 16.43
N VAL A 71 -5.36 -6.33 15.12
CA VAL A 71 -5.95 -7.12 14.04
C VAL A 71 -4.83 -7.90 13.35
N LYS A 72 -4.89 -9.24 13.36
CA LYS A 72 -3.89 -10.07 12.66
C LYS A 72 -4.06 -9.90 11.15
N LEU A 73 -2.99 -10.05 10.38
CA LEU A 73 -3.08 -10.22 8.93
C LEU A 73 -3.82 -11.53 8.57
N PRO A 74 -4.28 -11.70 7.31
CA PRO A 74 -4.93 -12.93 6.87
C PRO A 74 -4.12 -14.18 7.21
N GLU A 75 -4.81 -15.28 7.44
CA GLU A 75 -4.17 -16.55 7.80
C GLU A 75 -3.13 -16.97 6.75
N GLY A 76 -2.01 -17.51 7.19
CA GLY A 76 -0.90 -17.92 6.32
C GLY A 76 -0.01 -16.79 5.79
N THR A 77 -0.43 -15.52 5.89
CA THR A 77 0.36 -14.38 5.35
C THR A 77 1.34 -13.77 6.37
N ALA A 78 1.15 -14.07 7.66
CA ALA A 78 1.98 -13.53 8.74
C ALA A 78 3.42 -14.07 8.67
N LEU A 79 4.38 -13.16 8.76
CA LEU A 79 5.81 -13.42 8.71
C LEU A 79 6.45 -13.41 10.11
N LYS A 80 7.53 -14.19 10.23
CA LYS A 80 8.42 -14.15 11.39
C LYS A 80 9.13 -12.80 11.48
N TYR A 81 9.55 -12.45 12.69
CA TYR A 81 10.25 -11.19 12.95
C TYR A 81 11.51 -11.06 12.07
N ARG A 82 11.75 -9.86 11.52
CA ARG A 82 12.87 -9.52 10.62
C ARG A 82 12.90 -10.20 9.24
N VAL A 83 11.91 -11.02 8.89
CA VAL A 83 11.80 -11.52 7.51
C VAL A 83 11.42 -10.38 6.57
N ALA A 84 12.14 -10.27 5.45
CA ALA A 84 11.94 -9.25 4.40
C ALA A 84 11.97 -7.80 4.90
N TRP A 85 12.68 -7.54 6.00
CA TRP A 85 12.85 -6.20 6.54
C TRP A 85 13.41 -5.25 5.46
N GLY A 86 12.75 -4.10 5.28
CA GLY A 86 13.11 -3.11 4.25
C GLY A 86 12.71 -3.49 2.81
N LEU A 87 11.95 -4.56 2.63
CA LEU A 87 11.41 -4.98 1.33
C LEU A 87 9.88 -5.16 1.33
N LEU A 88 9.23 -5.17 2.50
CA LEU A 88 7.80 -5.46 2.61
C LEU A 88 6.95 -4.40 1.91
N ASP A 89 7.32 -3.13 2.00
CA ASP A 89 6.70 -2.01 1.29
C ASP A 89 6.68 -2.18 -0.24
N LYS A 90 7.59 -2.97 -0.80
CA LYS A 90 7.65 -3.28 -2.24
C LYS A 90 6.74 -4.43 -2.66
N HIS A 91 6.30 -5.26 -1.71
CA HIS A 91 5.56 -6.50 -1.99
C HIS A 91 4.20 -6.58 -1.29
N ARG A 92 3.96 -5.70 -0.33
CA ARG A 92 2.76 -5.69 0.50
C ARG A 92 2.32 -4.27 0.71
N CYS A 93 1.01 -4.07 0.79
CA CYS A 93 0.47 -2.80 1.24
C CYS A 93 -0.86 -3.00 1.96
N VAL A 94 -1.18 -2.04 2.83
CA VAL A 94 -2.52 -1.86 3.37
C VAL A 94 -3.02 -0.51 2.90
N GLY A 95 -4.25 -0.46 2.41
CA GLY A 95 -4.86 0.77 1.93
C GLY A 95 -6.38 0.74 2.06
N VAL A 96 -7.01 1.86 1.73
CA VAL A 96 -8.47 1.97 1.66
C VAL A 96 -8.88 2.08 0.20
N SER A 97 -9.80 1.24 -0.23
CA SER A 97 -10.43 1.35 -1.55
C SER A 97 -11.93 1.11 -1.39
N ALA A 98 -12.77 1.87 -2.11
CA ALA A 98 -14.23 1.81 -1.97
C ALA A 98 -14.74 1.80 -0.50
N GLY A 99 -14.07 2.57 0.38
CA GLY A 99 -14.41 2.65 1.82
C GLY A 99 -14.05 1.41 2.65
N LYS A 100 -13.36 0.42 2.07
CA LYS A 100 -12.96 -0.83 2.73
C LYS A 100 -11.44 -0.91 2.90
N LEU A 101 -11.03 -1.39 4.06
CA LEU A 101 -9.63 -1.67 4.34
C LEU A 101 -9.19 -2.94 3.59
N ARG A 102 -8.13 -2.80 2.79
CA ARG A 102 -7.55 -3.87 1.98
C ARG A 102 -6.11 -4.13 2.34
N PHE A 103 -5.73 -5.40 2.29
CA PHE A 103 -4.35 -5.86 2.35
C PHE A 103 -4.01 -6.55 1.04
N VAL A 104 -2.92 -6.13 0.41
CA VAL A 104 -2.39 -6.72 -0.83
C VAL A 104 -1.08 -7.42 -0.49
N ASP A 105 -0.92 -8.66 -0.94
CA ASP A 105 0.31 -9.44 -0.74
C ASP A 105 0.76 -10.13 -2.03
N MET A 106 2.01 -9.87 -2.40
CA MET A 106 2.74 -10.61 -3.44
C MET A 106 4.04 -11.23 -2.92
N TYR A 107 4.34 -11.10 -1.62
CA TYR A 107 5.61 -11.55 -1.05
C TYR A 107 5.66 -13.07 -0.98
N ARG A 108 6.48 -13.67 -1.86
CA ARG A 108 6.62 -15.13 -2.02
C ARG A 108 5.27 -15.83 -2.27
N ASN A 109 4.27 -15.08 -2.74
CA ASN A 109 2.99 -15.64 -3.13
C ASN A 109 3.13 -16.28 -4.52
N ARG A 110 2.89 -17.59 -4.59
CA ARG A 110 3.13 -18.41 -5.76
C ARG A 110 1.95 -19.35 -5.92
N ASN A 111 1.41 -19.44 -7.14
CA ASN A 111 0.37 -20.41 -7.44
C ASN A 111 0.96 -21.84 -7.54
N SER A 112 0.10 -22.83 -7.77
CA SER A 112 0.49 -24.25 -7.90
C SER A 112 1.56 -24.52 -8.97
N ASN A 113 1.64 -23.64 -9.99
CA ASN A 113 2.59 -23.76 -11.10
C ASN A 113 3.89 -22.97 -10.84
N GLY A 114 4.04 -22.36 -9.66
CA GLY A 114 5.21 -21.56 -9.29
C GLY A 114 5.24 -20.14 -9.88
N ALA A 115 4.16 -19.68 -10.53
CA ALA A 115 4.06 -18.31 -11.02
C ALA A 115 3.80 -17.34 -9.87
N ALA A 116 4.42 -16.16 -9.89
CA ALA A 116 4.18 -15.11 -8.90
C ALA A 116 2.73 -14.61 -8.98
N GLN A 117 2.10 -14.47 -7.82
CA GLN A 117 0.69 -14.11 -7.69
C GLN A 117 0.53 -12.92 -6.74
N ILE A 118 -0.52 -12.15 -6.95
CA ILE A 118 -1.01 -11.12 -6.05
C ILE A 118 -2.29 -11.64 -5.41
N SER A 119 -2.41 -11.52 -4.09
CA SER A 119 -3.67 -11.70 -3.37
C SER A 119 -4.16 -10.38 -2.79
N VAL A 120 -5.47 -10.16 -2.86
CA VAL A 120 -6.14 -9.00 -2.27
C VAL A 120 -7.15 -9.50 -1.25
N TRP A 121 -7.00 -9.00 -0.03
CA TRP A 121 -7.85 -9.34 1.10
C TRP A 121 -8.58 -8.10 1.56
N THR A 122 -9.87 -8.24 1.85
CA THR A 122 -10.71 -7.18 2.42
C THR A 122 -11.07 -7.55 3.85
N LEU A 123 -10.90 -6.61 4.78
CA LEU A 123 -11.39 -6.79 6.14
C LEU A 123 -12.93 -6.79 6.12
N ALA A 124 -13.54 -7.86 6.63
CA ALA A 124 -14.99 -8.10 6.49
C ALA A 124 -15.83 -7.04 7.22
N ASP A 125 -15.41 -6.71 8.44
CA ASP A 125 -15.97 -5.67 9.30
C ASP A 125 -14.87 -5.19 10.26
N TYR A 126 -15.15 -4.20 11.11
CA TYR A 126 -14.17 -3.55 11.96
C TYR A 126 -14.37 -3.91 13.44
N PRO A 127 -13.32 -3.83 14.27
CA PRO A 127 -13.46 -4.02 15.71
C PRO A 127 -14.53 -3.10 16.31
N PRO A 128 -15.28 -3.55 17.34
CA PRO A 128 -15.15 -4.86 18.01
C PRO A 128 -15.89 -6.01 17.30
N TYR A 129 -16.57 -5.77 16.17
CA TYR A 129 -17.47 -6.73 15.54
C TYR A 129 -16.71 -7.85 14.82
N SER A 130 -15.65 -7.51 14.09
CA SER A 130 -14.81 -8.50 13.42
C SER A 130 -13.35 -8.07 13.34
N THR A 131 -12.49 -9.06 13.17
CA THR A 131 -11.08 -8.91 12.79
C THR A 131 -10.73 -9.83 11.61
N GLU A 132 -11.74 -10.36 10.92
CA GLU A 132 -11.58 -11.37 9.89
C GLU A 132 -11.31 -10.74 8.52
N TRP A 133 -10.40 -11.38 7.79
CA TRP A 133 -10.07 -11.02 6.41
C TRP A 133 -10.74 -12.00 5.46
N MET A 134 -11.36 -11.47 4.41
CA MET A 134 -11.92 -12.23 3.32
C MET A 134 -11.04 -12.08 2.09
N LEU A 135 -10.70 -13.19 1.45
CA LEU A 135 -10.01 -13.17 0.17
C LEU A 135 -10.97 -12.63 -0.90
N GLU A 136 -10.59 -11.52 -1.54
CA GLU A 136 -11.40 -10.88 -2.58
C GLU A 136 -10.97 -11.35 -3.96
N CYS A 137 -9.67 -11.42 -4.22
CA CYS A 137 -9.13 -11.98 -5.46
C CYS A 137 -7.70 -12.49 -5.31
N GLU A 138 -7.33 -13.41 -6.20
CA GLU A 138 -5.95 -13.76 -6.47
C GLU A 138 -5.72 -13.83 -7.97
N ALA A 139 -4.61 -13.28 -8.44
CA ALA A 139 -4.27 -13.27 -9.86
C ALA A 139 -2.76 -13.21 -10.07
N THR A 140 -2.28 -13.92 -11.08
CA THR A 140 -0.92 -13.81 -11.57
C THR A 140 -0.76 -12.56 -12.43
N PHE A 141 0.47 -12.08 -12.60
CA PHE A 141 0.74 -10.97 -13.52
C PHE A 141 0.30 -11.28 -14.96
N ALA A 142 0.41 -12.55 -15.39
CA ALA A 142 -0.03 -12.95 -16.73
C ALA A 142 -1.56 -12.83 -16.88
N GLU A 143 -2.33 -13.24 -15.87
CA GLU A 143 -3.78 -13.09 -15.86
C GLU A 143 -4.18 -11.61 -15.85
N ILE A 144 -3.56 -10.79 -14.99
CA ILE A 144 -3.82 -9.34 -14.93
C ILE A 144 -3.52 -8.67 -16.28
N CYS A 145 -2.37 -8.95 -16.89
CA CYS A 145 -1.99 -8.36 -18.18
C CYS A 145 -2.90 -8.79 -19.34
N ASN A 146 -3.46 -10.00 -19.26
CA ASN A 146 -4.36 -10.54 -20.28
C ASN A 146 -5.82 -10.13 -20.06
N ASP A 147 -6.16 -9.58 -18.89
CA ASP A 147 -7.50 -9.13 -18.58
C ASP A 147 -7.92 -7.97 -19.50
N ALA A 148 -9.17 -8.04 -19.99
CA ALA A 148 -9.70 -7.05 -20.93
C ALA A 148 -9.70 -5.64 -20.33
N THR A 149 -10.04 -5.51 -19.04
CA THR A 149 -10.13 -4.22 -18.35
C THR A 149 -8.76 -3.55 -18.23
N TYR A 150 -7.72 -4.34 -17.97
CA TYR A 150 -6.34 -3.84 -17.94
C TYR A 150 -5.91 -3.34 -19.32
N ARG A 151 -6.20 -4.11 -20.38
CA ARG A 151 -5.82 -3.75 -21.77
C ARG A 151 -6.53 -2.51 -22.29
N GLU A 152 -7.76 -2.26 -21.85
CA GLU A 152 -8.51 -1.06 -22.22
C GLU A 152 -7.86 0.22 -21.68
N VAL A 153 -7.38 0.21 -20.43
CA VAL A 153 -6.67 1.35 -19.83
C VAL A 153 -5.43 1.76 -20.65
N PHE A 154 -4.60 0.80 -21.07
CA PHE A 154 -3.41 1.09 -21.89
C PHE A 154 -3.72 1.38 -23.37
N SER A 155 -4.94 1.08 -23.84
CA SER A 155 -5.37 1.43 -25.19
C SER A 155 -5.87 2.87 -25.30
N VAL A 156 -6.36 3.44 -24.19
CA VAL A 156 -6.79 4.84 -24.10
C VAL A 156 -5.60 5.80 -23.99
N GLU A 157 -4.49 5.39 -23.37
CA GLU A 157 -3.34 6.26 -23.11
C GLU A 157 -2.30 6.36 -24.23
N ARG A 158 -2.42 5.60 -25.34
CA ARG A 158 -1.52 5.82 -26.49
C ARG A 158 -1.91 7.11 -27.22
N PRO A 159 -1.05 8.15 -27.25
CA PRO A 159 -1.26 9.24 -28.20
C PRO A 159 -1.20 8.62 -29.60
N LYS A 160 -2.23 8.85 -30.42
CA LYS A 160 -2.16 8.58 -31.85
C LYS A 160 -1.11 9.53 -32.44
N HIS A 161 0.16 9.15 -32.42
CA HIS A 161 1.12 9.76 -33.33
C HIS A 161 0.75 9.29 -34.74
N SER A 162 -0.14 10.05 -35.38
CA SER A 162 -0.38 9.98 -36.80
C SER A 162 0.95 10.24 -37.51
N ARG A 163 1.44 9.24 -38.25
CA ARG A 163 2.50 9.43 -39.24
C ARG A 163 2.01 10.46 -40.25
N LEU A 164 2.47 11.69 -40.14
CA LEU A 164 2.51 12.61 -41.27
C LEU A 164 3.84 12.37 -41.97
N SER A 165 3.75 11.79 -43.16
CA SER A 165 4.82 11.75 -44.14
C SER A 165 5.12 13.18 -44.61
N GLU A 166 6.18 13.79 -44.10
CA GLU A 166 6.74 14.99 -44.72
C GLU A 166 7.67 14.58 -45.88
N GLN A 167 7.18 14.78 -47.10
CA GLN A 167 8.03 14.94 -48.27
C GLN A 167 8.79 16.27 -48.11
N GLN A 168 10.08 16.24 -47.79
CA GLN A 168 10.94 17.41 -47.94
C GLN A 168 11.55 17.45 -49.33
N THR A 169 11.00 18.36 -50.14
CA THR A 169 11.52 18.80 -51.44
C THR A 169 12.94 19.33 -51.30
N ILE A 170 13.83 18.75 -52.10
CA ILE A 170 15.21 19.17 -52.33
C ILE A 170 15.22 20.63 -52.81
N ARG A 171 15.91 21.52 -52.08
CA ARG A 171 16.42 22.79 -52.65
C ARG A 171 17.94 22.74 -52.70
N HIS A 172 18.45 22.65 -53.91
CA HIS A 172 19.86 22.81 -54.26
C HIS A 172 20.40 24.16 -53.75
N ARG A 173 21.53 24.12 -53.04
CA ARG A 173 22.40 25.28 -52.80
C ARG A 173 23.43 25.36 -53.94
N PRO A 174 23.67 26.52 -54.57
CA PRO A 174 24.76 26.64 -55.52
C PRO A 174 26.11 26.79 -54.80
N ASN A 175 27.10 26.09 -55.34
CA ASN A 175 28.52 26.13 -54.98
C ASN A 175 29.10 27.55 -55.08
N ARG A 176 29.99 27.91 -54.14
CA ARG A 176 30.92 29.05 -54.29
C ARG A 176 32.35 28.51 -54.28
N PRO A 177 33.24 28.96 -55.19
CA PRO A 177 34.46 28.23 -55.51
C PRO A 177 35.61 28.56 -54.54
N SER A 178 36.49 27.58 -54.45
CA SER A 178 37.78 27.59 -53.78
C SER A 178 38.69 28.73 -54.26
N ARG A 179 39.40 29.37 -53.34
CA ARG A 179 40.65 30.05 -53.63
C ARG A 179 41.75 29.49 -52.74
N SER A 180 42.73 28.90 -53.39
CA SER A 180 44.09 28.64 -52.94
C SER A 180 44.82 29.97 -52.69
N ILE A 181 45.59 30.07 -51.61
CA ILE A 181 47.05 29.90 -51.49
C ILE A 181 47.34 29.69 -49.99
#